data_AF-A0A356E6H1-F1
#
_entry.id   AF-A0A356E6H1-F1
#
_cell.length_a   1.000
_cell.length_b   1.000
_cell.length_c   1.000
_cell.angle_alpha   90.00
_cell.angle_beta   90.00
_cell.angle_gamma   90.00
#
_symmetry.space_group_name_H-M   'P 1'
#
loop_
_entity.id
_entity.type
_entity.pdbx_description
1 polymer ?
#
loop_
_entity_poly.entity_id
_entity_poly.type
_entity_poly.pdbx_seq_one_letter_code
_entity_poly.pdbx_strand_id
1 'polypeptide(L)'
;IRELGLKNVEPVLSRVEEYNPDYKFDGVLSRAFASLEDMTHWCCHLLARKGFFYALKGVYHQDEAEQLGDSFIIERLIKLEVPELVGE
;
A
#
# COMPACT_ATOMS: atom_id res chain seq x y z
N ILE A 1 18.92 4.56 -5.48
CA ILE A 1 19.34 3.36 -4.69
C ILE A 1 20.85 3.21 -4.69
N ARG A 2 21.49 3.03 -5.86
CA ARG A 2 22.95 2.89 -5.96
C ARG A 2 23.74 4.07 -5.36
N GLU A 3 23.32 5.30 -5.60
CA GLU A 3 24.00 6.50 -5.06
C GLU A 3 23.90 6.64 -3.53
N LEU A 4 22.85 6.07 -2.91
CA LEU A 4 22.64 6.10 -1.46
C LEU A 4 23.25 4.89 -0.75
N GLY A 5 23.85 3.94 -1.48
CA GLY A 5 24.48 2.75 -0.90
C GLY A 5 23.53 1.81 -0.15
N LEU A 6 22.21 1.88 -0.43
CA LEU A 6 21.22 1.04 0.24
C LEU A 6 21.38 -0.43 -0.15
N LYS A 7 21.47 -1.31 0.84
CA LYS A 7 21.68 -2.77 0.67
C LYS A 7 20.41 -3.59 0.88
N ASN A 8 19.34 -2.97 1.35
CA ASN A 8 18.07 -3.57 1.75
C ASN A 8 16.92 -3.20 0.80
N VAL A 9 17.24 -2.82 -0.44
CA VAL A 9 16.27 -2.42 -1.45
C VAL A 9 16.61 -3.12 -2.75
N GLU A 10 15.63 -3.80 -3.32
CA GLU A 10 15.74 -4.44 -4.63
C GLU A 10 14.79 -3.74 -5.61
N PRO A 11 15.30 -3.04 -6.63
CA PRO A 11 14.46 -2.46 -7.67
C PRO A 11 14.01 -3.55 -8.65
N VAL A 12 12.71 -3.69 -8.84
CA VAL A 12 12.11 -4.58 -9.83
C VAL A 12 11.30 -3.76 -10.82
N LEU A 13 11.58 -3.93 -12.11
CA LEU A 13 10.77 -3.36 -13.19
C LEU A 13 9.85 -4.46 -13.73
N SER A 14 8.60 -4.46 -13.30
CA SER A 14 7.59 -5.42 -13.75
C SER A 14 6.20 -4.83 -13.55
N ARG A 15 5.21 -5.37 -14.27
CA ARG A 15 3.80 -5.15 -13.94
C ARG A 15 3.45 -5.97 -12.71
N VAL A 16 2.62 -5.42 -11.83
CA VAL A 16 2.32 -6.07 -10.54
C VAL A 16 1.64 -7.42 -10.72
N GLU A 17 0.84 -7.58 -11.77
CA GLU A 17 0.16 -8.83 -12.12
C GLU A 17 1.14 -9.94 -12.56
N GLU A 18 2.24 -9.54 -13.19
CA GLU A 18 3.28 -10.44 -13.68
C GLU A 18 4.31 -10.77 -12.60
N TYR A 19 4.44 -9.90 -11.60
CA TYR A 19 5.37 -10.07 -10.49
C TYR A 19 4.87 -11.13 -9.51
N ASN A 20 5.49 -12.30 -9.55
CA ASN A 20 5.16 -13.45 -8.70
C ASN A 20 6.42 -14.01 -8.03
N PRO A 21 6.92 -13.37 -6.95
CA PRO A 21 8.07 -13.88 -6.21
C PRO A 21 7.71 -15.17 -5.46
N ASP A 22 8.74 -15.98 -5.18
CA ASP A 22 8.62 -17.23 -4.40
C ASP A 22 8.31 -17.01 -2.91
N TYR A 23 8.29 -15.75 -2.48
CA TYR A 23 7.96 -15.32 -1.13
C TYR A 23 6.78 -14.34 -1.13
N LYS A 24 6.21 -14.10 0.06
CA LYS A 24 5.16 -13.10 0.27
C LYS A 24 5.70 -11.97 1.15
N PHE A 25 5.09 -10.80 1.03
CA PHE A 25 5.48 -9.61 1.78
C PHE A 25 4.66 -9.48 3.07
N ASP A 26 5.32 -9.09 4.15
CA ASP A 26 4.66 -8.72 5.41
C ASP A 26 3.91 -7.39 5.28
N GLY A 27 4.27 -6.56 4.32
CA GLY A 27 3.64 -5.28 4.08
C GLY A 27 3.74 -4.85 2.63
N VAL A 28 2.63 -4.35 2.09
CA VAL A 28 2.60 -3.69 0.78
C VAL A 28 2.23 -2.22 1.01
N LEU A 29 3.16 -1.33 0.69
CA LEU A 29 2.97 0.11 0.80
C LEU A 29 2.76 0.69 -0.59
N SER A 30 1.79 1.59 -0.72
CA SER A 30 1.71 2.42 -1.90
C SER A 30 1.30 3.86 -1.58
N ARG A 31 1.75 4.75 -2.46
CA ARG A 31 1.45 6.19 -2.46
C ARG A 31 0.86 6.54 -3.82
N ALA A 32 -0.22 7.31 -3.83
CA ALA A 32 -0.89 7.81 -5.03
C ALA A 32 -1.64 6.76 -5.89
N PHE A 33 -2.29 5.76 -5.27
CA PHE A 33 -3.31 4.97 -5.98
C PHE A 33 -4.63 5.72 -6.09
N ALA A 34 -5.41 5.36 -7.12
CA ALA A 34 -6.76 5.89 -7.36
C ALA A 34 -7.75 5.51 -6.25
N SER A 35 -7.66 4.28 -5.70
CA SER A 35 -8.54 3.79 -4.64
C SER A 35 -7.87 2.71 -3.77
N LEU A 36 -8.47 2.39 -2.60
CA LEU A 36 -8.05 1.26 -1.77
C LEU A 36 -8.39 -0.09 -2.41
N GLU A 37 -9.50 -0.16 -3.14
CA GLU A 37 -9.94 -1.35 -3.87
C GLU A 37 -8.91 -1.76 -4.92
N ASP A 38 -8.45 -0.83 -5.76
CA ASP A 38 -7.43 -1.11 -6.78
C ASP A 38 -6.16 -1.67 -6.15
N MET A 39 -5.66 -1.01 -5.10
CA MET A 39 -4.43 -1.42 -4.42
C MET A 39 -4.55 -2.85 -3.87
N THR A 40 -5.67 -3.16 -3.21
CA THR A 40 -5.86 -4.48 -2.61
C THR A 40 -6.12 -5.54 -3.66
N HIS A 41 -6.89 -5.23 -4.72
CA HIS A 41 -7.16 -6.13 -5.83
C HIS A 41 -5.87 -6.56 -6.56
N TRP A 42 -5.04 -5.59 -6.94
CA TRP A 42 -3.84 -5.85 -7.73
C TRP A 42 -2.68 -6.44 -6.94
N CYS A 43 -2.62 -6.25 -5.62
CA CYS A 43 -1.48 -6.66 -4.80
C CYS A 43 -1.80 -7.80 -3.83
N CYS A 44 -3.04 -8.31 -3.77
CA CYS A 44 -3.45 -9.36 -2.83
C CYS A 44 -2.54 -10.61 -2.92
N HIS A 45 -2.14 -11.00 -4.13
CA HIS A 45 -1.27 -12.15 -4.35
C HIS A 45 0.13 -11.98 -3.76
N LEU A 46 0.57 -10.75 -3.48
CA LEU A 46 1.88 -10.46 -2.92
C LEU A 46 1.87 -10.51 -1.38
N LEU A 47 0.71 -10.36 -0.74
CA LEU A 47 0.61 -10.23 0.70
C LEU A 47 0.69 -11.59 1.42
N ALA A 48 1.42 -11.63 2.52
CA ALA A 48 1.40 -12.78 3.42
C ALA A 48 0.06 -12.85 4.17
N ARG A 49 -0.30 -14.02 4.70
CA ARG A 49 -1.58 -14.24 5.43
C ARG A 49 -1.78 -13.28 6.63
N LYS A 50 -0.69 -12.81 7.23
CA LYS A 50 -0.70 -11.84 8.35
C LYS A 50 -0.11 -10.49 7.96
N GLY A 51 0.05 -10.25 6.66
CA GLY A 51 0.59 -9.00 6.16
C GLY A 51 -0.44 -7.87 6.20
N PHE A 52 0.03 -6.65 5.99
CA PHE A 52 -0.81 -5.47 5.97
C PHE A 52 -0.63 -4.65 4.70
N PHE A 53 -1.74 -4.06 4.24
CA PHE A 53 -1.70 -2.99 3.25
C PHE A 53 -1.54 -1.65 3.96
N TYR A 54 -0.61 -0.84 3.47
CA TYR A 54 -0.38 0.51 3.96
C TYR A 54 -0.68 1.49 2.83
N ALA A 55 -1.73 2.28 2.99
CA ALA A 55 -2.13 3.32 2.05
C ALA A 55 -1.92 4.69 2.67
N LEU A 56 -1.12 5.54 2.01
CA LEU A 56 -1.01 6.95 2.37
C LEU A 56 -2.01 7.75 1.54
N LYS A 57 -3.01 8.34 2.20
CA LYS A 57 -4.04 9.18 1.58
C LYS A 57 -4.00 10.61 2.12
N GLY A 58 -4.34 11.57 1.26
CA GLY A 58 -4.56 12.97 1.67
C GLY A 58 -5.90 13.08 2.42
N VAL A 59 -6.99 12.86 1.69
CA VAL A 59 -8.33 12.75 2.27
C VAL A 59 -8.74 11.28 2.33
N TYR A 60 -9.25 10.86 3.49
CA TYR A 60 -9.87 9.55 3.66
C TYR A 60 -11.39 9.69 3.46
N HIS A 61 -11.93 8.94 2.52
CA HIS A 61 -13.38 8.81 2.31
C HIS A 61 -13.83 7.46 2.86
N GLN A 62 -14.85 7.47 3.70
CA GLN A 62 -15.36 6.25 4.31
C GLN A 62 -15.90 5.26 3.26
N ASP A 63 -16.48 5.78 2.18
CA ASP A 63 -17.03 5.01 1.06
C ASP A 63 -15.97 4.09 0.41
N GLU A 64 -14.70 4.49 0.37
CA GLU A 64 -13.62 3.63 -0.16
C GLU A 64 -13.34 2.41 0.72
N ALA A 65 -13.55 2.54 2.04
CA ALA A 65 -13.40 1.40 2.94
C ALA A 65 -14.60 0.44 2.81
N GLU A 66 -15.79 0.97 2.50
CA GLU A 66 -16.97 0.14 2.23
C GLU A 66 -16.81 -0.68 0.94
N GLN A 67 -16.14 -0.12 -0.08
CA GLN A 67 -15.86 -0.80 -1.35
C GLN A 67 -14.90 -2.00 -1.21
N LEU A 68 -14.06 -2.04 -0.17
CA LEU A 68 -13.19 -3.20 0.08
C LEU A 68 -13.96 -4.49 0.39
N GLY A 69 -15.23 -4.35 0.79
CA GLY A 69 -16.11 -5.47 1.17
C GLY A 69 -15.53 -6.30 2.32
N ASP A 70 -15.96 -7.56 2.42
CA ASP A 70 -15.58 -8.46 3.52
C ASP A 70 -14.16 -9.04 3.39
N SER A 71 -13.45 -8.74 2.30
CA SER A 71 -12.12 -9.32 2.03
C SER A 71 -11.01 -8.64 2.84
N PHE A 72 -11.21 -7.38 3.20
CA PHE A 72 -10.25 -6.57 3.94
C PHE A 72 -10.93 -5.74 5.01
N ILE A 73 -10.24 -5.53 6.12
CA ILE A 73 -10.70 -4.64 7.19
C ILE A 73 -9.69 -3.51 7.39
N ILE A 74 -10.20 -2.32 7.72
CA ILE A 74 -9.36 -1.21 8.14
C ILE A 74 -8.94 -1.45 9.60
N GLU A 75 -7.72 -1.95 9.79
CA GLU A 75 -7.15 -2.19 11.12
C GLU A 75 -6.86 -0.87 11.86
N ARG A 76 -6.38 0.15 11.15
CA ARG A 76 -6.00 1.43 11.74
C ARG A 76 -6.05 2.57 10.73
N LEU A 77 -6.59 3.70 11.17
CA LEU A 77 -6.48 4.98 10.48
C LEU A 77 -5.63 5.92 11.33
N ILE A 78 -4.52 6.38 10.78
CA ILE A 78 -3.60 7.31 11.46
C ILE A 78 -3.66 8.65 10.74
N LYS A 79 -4.30 9.64 11.36
CA LYS A 79 -4.25 11.02 10.87
C LYS A 79 -2.86 11.60 11.18
N LEU A 80 -2.17 12.05 10.15
CA LEU A 80 -0.89 12.73 10.28
C LEU A 80 -1.10 14.24 10.19
N GLU A 81 -0.63 14.97 11.18
CA GLU A 81 -0.54 16.42 11.15
C GLU A 81 0.90 16.79 10.80
N VAL A 82 1.12 17.18 9.54
CA VAL A 82 2.44 17.52 9.05
C VAL A 82 2.71 18.99 9.41
N PRO A 83 3.75 19.31 10.21
CA PRO A 83 4.07 20.68 10.56
C PRO A 83 4.31 21.53 9.31
N GLU A 84 3.86 22.79 9.35
CA GLU A 84 4.05 23.79 8.28
C GLU A 84 3.36 23.49 6.95
N LEU A 85 2.63 22.38 6.83
CA LEU A 85 1.85 22.03 5.64
C LEU A 85 0.36 22.28 5.90
N VAL A 86 -0.25 23.20 5.14
CA VAL A 86 -1.71 23.29 5.05
C VAL A 86 -2.15 22.25 4.02
N GLY A 87 -2.49 21.05 4.49
CA GLY A 87 -3.15 20.05 3.64
C GLY A 87 -4.57 20.50 3.32
N GLU A 88 -5.00 20.31 2.07
CA GLU A 88 -6.42 20.40 1.68
C GLU A 88 -7.17 19.13 2.07
#